data_AF-A0A3M1TKQ3-F1
#
_entry.id   AF-A0A3M1TKQ3-F1
#
_cell.length_a   1.000
_cell.length_b   1.000
_cell.length_c   1.000
_cell.angle_alpha   90.00
_cell.angle_beta   90.00
_cell.angle_gamma   90.00
#
_symmetry.space_group_name_H-M   'P 1'
#
loop_
_entity.id
_entity.type
_entity.pdbx_description
1 polymer ?
#
loop_
_entity_poly.entity_id
_entity_poly.type
_entity_poly.pdbx_seq_one_letter_code
_entity_poly.pdbx_strand_id
1 'polypeptide(L)'
;MAVMAGGDLAVVLARSVERECAGLARASGLSSPEDPKAVAAFEERARCILQSEPFVLAPYVDPRRMLLFTTRHDSSVPSFTQERLLEALDCPERDSLPTGHCSAIVYLPWILSRAREFLCARLGLFSWIDAAGGEGFGQRPTGVRSGRSPWIRLRLAGFPRGPAVCPGFQGTGVQLSCQRT
;
A
#
# COMPACT_ATOMS: atom_id res chain seq x y z
N MET A 1 2.87 -8.42 11.92
CA MET A 1 1.67 -8.08 11.14
C MET A 1 1.76 -6.60 10.85
N ALA A 2 1.75 -6.21 9.58
CA ALA A 2 1.79 -4.81 9.19
C ALA A 2 0.43 -4.47 8.56
N VAL A 3 -0.21 -3.41 9.04
CA VAL A 3 -1.34 -2.79 8.37
C VAL A 3 -0.77 -1.62 7.60
N MET A 4 -0.74 -1.75 6.28
CA MET A 4 -0.28 -0.71 5.38
C MET A 4 -1.50 -0.13 4.68
N ALA A 5 -1.77 1.14 4.96
CA ALA A 5 -2.77 1.94 4.26
C ALA A 5 -2.04 3.07 3.55
N GLY A 6 -2.46 3.38 2.32
CA GLY A 6 -1.79 4.34 1.46
C GLY A 6 -0.80 3.67 0.50
N GLY A 7 -0.86 4.06 -0.77
CA GLY A 7 0.05 3.60 -1.82
C GLY A 7 1.39 4.34 -1.79
N ASP A 8 1.85 4.75 -2.97
CA ASP A 8 2.95 5.72 -3.13
C ASP A 8 2.52 7.06 -2.52
N LEU A 9 3.04 7.40 -1.34
CA LEU A 9 2.63 8.56 -0.55
C LEU A 9 3.05 9.86 -1.24
N ALA A 10 4.17 9.86 -1.97
CA ALA A 10 4.55 11.01 -2.79
C ALA A 10 3.48 11.33 -3.85
N VAL A 11 2.93 10.29 -4.50
CA VAL A 11 1.83 10.45 -5.46
C VAL A 11 0.53 10.86 -4.78
N VAL A 12 0.19 10.27 -3.64
CA VAL A 12 -1.01 10.64 -2.88
C VAL A 12 -0.94 12.11 -2.45
N LEU A 13 0.18 12.57 -1.90
CA LEU A 13 0.36 13.96 -1.52
C LEU A 13 0.27 14.91 -2.72
N ALA A 14 0.83 14.52 -3.86
CA ALA A 14 0.86 15.37 -5.05
C ALA A 14 -0.51 15.49 -5.75
N ARG A 15 -1.35 14.45 -5.66
CA ARG A 15 -2.56 14.31 -6.50
C ARG A 15 -3.87 14.20 -5.73
N SER A 16 -3.83 14.04 -4.41
CA SER A 16 -5.04 13.96 -3.59
C SER A 16 -5.84 15.27 -3.63
N VAL A 17 -7.16 15.14 -3.62
CA VAL A 17 -8.10 16.27 -3.52
C VAL A 17 -8.36 16.69 -2.07
N GLU A 18 -7.78 15.99 -1.09
CA GLU A 18 -7.95 16.33 0.33
C GLU A 18 -7.26 17.63 0.69
N ARG A 19 -7.93 18.42 1.52
CA ARG A 19 -7.49 19.76 1.87
C ARG A 19 -6.13 19.74 2.55
N GLU A 20 -5.90 18.74 3.39
CA GLU A 20 -4.68 18.52 4.15
C GLU A 20 -3.52 18.16 3.21
N CYS A 21 -3.74 17.22 2.29
CA CYS A 21 -2.74 16.82 1.29
C CYS A 21 -2.40 17.99 0.36
N ALA A 22 -3.43 18.66 -0.18
CA ALA A 22 -3.24 19.82 -1.05
C ALA A 22 -2.56 20.99 -0.32
N GLY A 23 -2.88 21.21 0.96
CA GLY A 23 -2.24 22.22 1.81
C GLY A 23 -0.76 21.91 2.03
N LEU A 24 -0.44 20.66 2.37
CA LEU A 24 0.94 20.23 2.59
C LEU A 24 1.76 20.28 1.29
N ALA A 25 1.20 19.84 0.16
CA ALA A 25 1.87 19.89 -1.13
C ALA A 25 2.21 21.33 -1.55
N ARG A 26 1.27 22.27 -1.38
CA ARG A 26 1.50 23.70 -1.63
C ARG A 26 2.56 24.28 -0.70
N ALA A 27 2.47 24.01 0.60
CA ALA A 27 3.46 24.46 1.59
C ALA A 27 4.86 23.89 1.29
N SER A 28 4.92 22.72 0.67
CA SER A 28 6.15 22.02 0.29
C SER A 28 6.61 22.35 -1.14
N GLY A 29 6.03 23.37 -1.78
CA GLY A 29 6.50 23.92 -3.05
C GLY A 29 5.84 23.37 -4.32
N LEU A 30 4.71 22.68 -4.23
CA LEU A 30 3.87 22.38 -5.40
C LEU A 30 3.00 23.60 -5.75
N SER A 31 3.53 24.47 -6.60
CA SER A 31 2.89 25.73 -6.99
C SER A 31 1.71 25.55 -7.97
N SER A 32 1.75 24.50 -8.78
CA SER A 32 0.78 24.24 -9.85
C SER A 32 0.42 22.76 -9.91
N PRO A 33 -0.64 22.30 -9.21
CA PRO A 33 -1.04 20.90 -9.21
C PRO A 33 -1.61 20.44 -10.57
N GLU A 34 -2.00 21.37 -11.43
CA GLU A 34 -2.44 21.09 -12.81
C GLU A 34 -1.28 20.91 -13.80
N ASP A 35 -0.05 21.32 -13.45
CA ASP A 35 1.12 21.14 -14.32
C ASP A 35 1.77 19.75 -14.07
N PRO A 36 1.74 18.83 -15.05
CA PRO A 36 2.32 17.50 -14.89
C PRO A 36 3.82 17.53 -14.58
N LYS A 37 4.55 18.55 -15.06
CA LYS A 37 6.00 18.67 -14.78
C LYS A 37 6.25 19.08 -13.34
N ALA A 38 5.48 20.05 -12.83
CA ALA A 38 5.56 20.47 -11.43
C ALA A 38 5.20 19.32 -10.48
N VAL A 39 4.14 18.56 -10.81
CA VAL A 39 3.72 17.36 -10.06
C VAL A 39 4.82 16.30 -10.06
N ALA A 40 5.36 15.94 -11.22
CA ALA A 40 6.43 14.95 -11.31
C ALA A 40 7.69 15.36 -10.53
N ALA A 41 8.08 16.63 -10.63
CA ALA A 41 9.23 17.15 -9.89
C ALA A 41 8.99 17.15 -8.37
N PHE A 42 7.77 17.42 -7.93
CA PHE A 42 7.38 17.31 -6.53
C PHE A 42 7.43 15.86 -6.05
N GLU A 43 6.84 14.93 -6.81
CA GLU A 43 6.84 13.50 -6.48
C GLU A 43 8.28 12.99 -6.28
N GLU A 44 9.21 13.35 -7.17
CA GLU A 44 10.62 12.94 -7.06
C GLU A 44 11.29 13.46 -5.78
N ARG A 45 11.11 14.76 -5.48
CA ARG A 45 11.64 15.35 -4.24
C ARG A 45 11.03 14.70 -3.00
N ALA A 46 9.73 14.44 -3.03
CA ALA A 46 9.01 13.82 -1.93
C ALA A 46 9.52 12.40 -1.66
N ARG A 47 9.76 11.59 -2.70
CA ARG A 47 10.32 10.22 -2.55
C ARG A 47 11.68 10.20 -1.87
N CYS A 48 12.53 11.21 -2.08
CA CYS A 48 13.82 11.31 -1.38
C CYS A 48 13.66 11.50 0.14
N ILE A 49 12.55 12.12 0.57
CA ILE A 49 12.27 12.46 1.97
C ILE A 49 11.44 11.36 2.65
N LEU A 50 10.48 10.78 1.91
CA LEU A 50 9.54 9.77 2.40
C LEU A 50 10.18 8.39 2.43
N GLN A 51 11.16 8.21 3.31
CA GLN A 51 11.89 6.94 3.46
C GLN A 51 11.09 5.84 4.17
N SER A 52 9.97 6.20 4.79
CA SER A 52 9.15 5.34 5.64
C SER A 52 7.72 5.21 5.13
N GLU A 53 7.54 5.07 3.81
CA GLU A 53 6.22 4.90 3.20
C GLU A 53 5.89 3.42 2.92
N PRO A 54 4.59 3.05 2.86
CA PRO A 54 4.16 1.67 2.61
C PRO A 54 4.79 1.02 1.38
N PHE A 55 4.95 1.80 0.30
CA PHE A 55 5.54 1.31 -0.95
C PHE A 55 7.01 0.89 -0.77
N VAL A 56 7.80 1.68 -0.04
CA VAL A 56 9.22 1.38 0.26
C VAL A 56 9.34 0.17 1.20
N LEU A 57 8.37 -0.01 2.10
CA LEU A 57 8.35 -1.12 3.04
C LEU A 57 7.85 -2.44 2.43
N ALA A 58 7.18 -2.39 1.27
CA ALA A 58 6.56 -3.54 0.63
C ALA A 58 7.50 -4.76 0.46
N PRO A 59 8.77 -4.63 0.04
CA PRO A 59 9.69 -5.77 -0.12
C PRO A 59 10.05 -6.48 1.19
N TYR A 60 9.82 -5.85 2.34
CA TYR A 60 10.16 -6.39 3.66
C TYR A 60 8.98 -7.07 4.35
N VAL A 61 7.81 -7.10 3.72
CA VAL A 61 6.58 -7.70 4.26
C VAL A 61 6.33 -9.04 3.60
N ASP A 62 5.99 -10.06 4.40
CA ASP A 62 5.54 -11.36 3.89
C ASP A 62 4.10 -11.25 3.35
N PRO A 63 3.86 -11.38 2.02
CA PRO A 63 2.52 -11.27 1.43
C PRO A 63 1.52 -12.24 2.02
N ARG A 64 1.98 -13.42 2.46
CA ARG A 64 1.10 -14.48 2.99
C ARG A 64 0.48 -14.08 4.31
N ARG A 65 1.07 -13.09 5.00
CA ARG A 65 0.63 -12.56 6.31
C ARG A 65 -0.08 -11.22 6.19
N MET A 66 -0.47 -10.84 4.96
CA MET A 66 -1.11 -9.56 4.69
C MET A 66 -2.49 -9.74 4.05
N LEU A 67 -3.43 -8.92 4.50
CA LEU A 67 -4.74 -8.71 3.89
C LEU A 67 -4.81 -7.24 3.47
N LEU A 68 -5.05 -6.99 2.18
CA LEU A 68 -5.15 -5.63 1.64
C LEU A 68 -6.60 -5.31 1.30
N PHE A 69 -7.11 -4.18 1.80
CA PHE A 69 -8.37 -3.62 1.35
C PHE A 69 -8.10 -2.48 0.37
N THR A 70 -8.77 -2.52 -0.78
CA THR A 70 -8.65 -1.52 -1.84
C THR A 70 -10.00 -0.89 -2.15
N THR A 71 -9.99 0.34 -2.64
CA THR A 71 -11.18 1.13 -2.99
C THR A 71 -11.16 1.47 -4.48
N ARG A 72 -12.32 1.40 -5.13
CA ARG A 72 -12.42 1.59 -6.60
C ARG A 72 -12.72 3.02 -7.01
N HIS A 73 -13.48 3.75 -6.21
CA HIS A 73 -13.98 5.10 -6.55
C HIS A 73 -13.36 6.15 -5.63
N ASP A 74 -12.05 6.08 -5.49
CA ASP A 74 -11.29 6.92 -4.60
C ASP A 74 -10.63 8.07 -5.34
N SER A 75 -11.05 9.30 -5.03
CA SER A 75 -10.48 10.52 -5.58
C SER A 75 -9.28 11.04 -4.78
N SER A 76 -9.10 10.61 -3.53
CA SER A 76 -8.01 11.06 -2.66
C SER A 76 -6.81 10.13 -2.69
N VAL A 77 -7.07 8.82 -2.77
CA VAL A 77 -6.05 7.78 -2.93
C VAL A 77 -6.31 7.07 -4.26
N PRO A 78 -5.76 7.59 -5.37
CA PRO A 78 -6.07 7.07 -6.70
C PRO A 78 -5.87 5.56 -6.81
N SER A 79 -6.80 4.86 -7.44
CA SER A 79 -6.80 3.38 -7.56
C SER A 79 -5.48 2.83 -8.11
N PHE A 80 -4.85 3.51 -9.07
CA PHE A 80 -3.57 3.08 -9.64
C PHE A 80 -2.44 3.03 -8.60
N THR A 81 -2.46 3.88 -7.56
CA THR A 81 -1.44 3.83 -6.50
C THR A 81 -1.62 2.60 -5.61
N GLN A 82 -2.87 2.19 -5.41
CA GLN A 82 -3.22 0.97 -4.68
C GLN A 82 -2.81 -0.28 -5.46
N GLU A 83 -2.96 -0.26 -6.79
CA GLU A 83 -2.50 -1.32 -7.69
C GLU A 83 -0.98 -1.44 -7.69
N ARG A 84 -0.24 -0.32 -7.78
CA ARG A 84 1.22 -0.31 -7.67
C ARG A 84 1.70 -0.89 -6.34
N LEU A 85 1.02 -0.56 -5.24
CA LEU A 85 1.33 -1.15 -3.93
C LEU A 85 1.06 -2.66 -3.93
N LEU A 86 -0.06 -3.11 -4.50
CA LEU A 86 -0.38 -4.53 -4.60
C LEU A 86 0.70 -5.31 -5.37
N GLU A 87 1.20 -4.75 -6.47
CA GLU A 87 2.31 -5.32 -7.24
C GLU A 87 3.60 -5.36 -6.42
N ALA A 88 3.94 -4.27 -5.73
CA ALA A 88 5.13 -4.19 -4.89
C ALA A 88 5.10 -5.17 -3.70
N LEU A 89 3.91 -5.57 -3.27
CA LEU A 89 3.69 -6.54 -2.19
C LEU A 89 3.69 -7.98 -2.66
N ASP A 90 3.93 -8.28 -3.94
CA ASP A 90 3.83 -9.65 -4.49
C ASP A 90 2.41 -10.25 -4.32
N CYS A 91 1.39 -9.44 -4.59
CA CYS A 91 -0.02 -9.85 -4.70
C CYS A 91 -0.57 -10.61 -3.46
N PRO A 92 -0.65 -9.97 -2.27
CA PRO A 92 -1.28 -10.54 -1.10
C PRO A 92 -2.78 -10.80 -1.28
N GLU A 93 -3.39 -11.48 -0.30
CA GLU A 93 -4.85 -11.64 -0.21
C GLU A 93 -5.49 -10.25 -0.19
N ARG A 94 -6.48 -10.03 -1.06
CA ARG A 94 -7.07 -8.70 -1.31
C ARG A 94 -8.58 -8.76 -1.38
N ASP A 95 -9.21 -7.73 -0.84
CA ASP A 95 -10.61 -7.42 -1.05
C ASP A 95 -10.76 -6.00 -1.64
N SER A 96 -11.69 -5.84 -2.58
CA SER A 96 -11.92 -4.58 -3.29
C SER A 96 -13.34 -4.08 -3.07
N LEU A 97 -13.44 -2.90 -2.47
CA LEU A 97 -14.70 -2.24 -2.15
C LEU A 97 -15.15 -1.33 -3.30
N PRO A 98 -16.45 -1.30 -3.64
CA PRO A 98 -16.99 -0.46 -4.70
C PRO A 98 -17.18 1.00 -4.26
N THR A 99 -16.31 1.51 -3.37
CA THR A 99 -16.39 2.84 -2.77
C THR A 99 -15.05 3.56 -2.86
N GLY A 100 -14.98 4.83 -2.48
CA GLY A 100 -13.73 5.51 -2.09
C GLY A 100 -13.39 5.25 -0.62
N HIS A 101 -12.17 5.62 -0.16
CA HIS A 101 -11.70 5.34 1.20
C HIS A 101 -12.57 5.98 2.29
N CYS A 102 -13.04 7.23 2.13
CA CYS A 102 -13.97 7.85 3.08
C CYS A 102 -15.28 7.04 3.20
N SER A 103 -15.87 6.67 2.06
CA SER A 103 -17.11 5.89 2.00
C SER A 103 -16.94 4.39 2.35
N ALA A 104 -15.70 3.89 2.42
CA ALA A 104 -15.42 2.53 2.86
C ALA A 104 -15.84 2.29 4.32
N ILE A 105 -16.04 3.36 5.10
CA ILE A 105 -16.54 3.29 6.47
C ILE A 105 -17.89 2.56 6.57
N VAL A 106 -18.74 2.62 5.53
CA VAL A 106 -20.02 1.89 5.49
C VAL A 106 -19.80 0.37 5.50
N TYR A 107 -18.65 -0.09 4.99
CA TYR A 107 -18.25 -1.49 4.97
C TYR A 107 -17.44 -1.88 6.21
N LEU A 108 -17.25 -0.98 7.18
CA LEU A 108 -16.42 -1.25 8.36
C LEU A 108 -16.80 -2.54 9.10
N PRO A 109 -18.10 -2.84 9.37
CA PRO A 109 -18.46 -4.10 10.02
C PRO A 109 -18.01 -5.33 9.21
N TRP A 110 -18.13 -5.26 7.88
CA TRP A 110 -17.69 -6.34 6.98
C TRP A 110 -16.17 -6.46 6.92
N ILE A 111 -15.45 -5.33 6.81
CA ILE A 111 -13.99 -5.26 6.83
C ILE A 111 -13.45 -5.90 8.12
N LEU A 112 -14.05 -5.57 9.27
CA LEU A 112 -13.66 -6.13 10.57
C LEU A 112 -13.94 -7.64 10.65
N SER A 113 -15.10 -8.10 10.19
CA SER A 113 -15.42 -9.53 10.12
C SER A 113 -14.39 -10.27 9.27
N ARG A 114 -14.06 -9.72 8.09
CA ARG A 114 -13.12 -10.32 7.15
C ARG A 114 -11.69 -10.34 7.68
N ALA A 115 -11.26 -9.26 8.32
CA ALA A 115 -9.97 -9.19 9.00
C ALA A 115 -9.88 -10.21 10.15
N ARG A 116 -10.95 -10.37 10.94
CA ARG A 116 -11.03 -11.40 11.98
C ARG A 116 -10.88 -12.80 11.39
N GLU A 117 -11.62 -13.14 10.34
CA GLU A 117 -11.51 -14.45 9.67
C GLU A 117 -10.08 -14.73 9.19
N PHE A 118 -9.46 -13.73 8.54
CA PHE A 118 -8.09 -13.80 8.07
C PHE A 118 -7.09 -14.09 9.20
N LEU A 119 -7.25 -13.41 10.33
CA LEU A 119 -6.40 -13.59 11.51
C LEU A 119 -6.63 -14.94 12.18
N CYS A 120 -7.89 -15.34 12.38
CA CYS A 120 -8.22 -16.63 12.98
C CYS A 120 -7.65 -17.80 12.19
N ALA A 121 -7.73 -17.75 10.86
CA ALA A 121 -7.19 -18.77 9.98
C ALA A 121 -5.65 -18.91 10.10
N ARG A 122 -4.94 -17.82 10.36
CA ARG A 122 -3.47 -17.78 10.38
C ARG A 122 -2.84 -17.96 11.75
N LEU A 123 -3.54 -17.52 12.80
CA LEU A 123 -3.09 -17.61 14.17
C LEU A 123 -3.63 -18.85 14.89
N GLY A 124 -4.49 -19.64 14.23
CA GLY A 124 -5.10 -20.83 14.85
C GLY A 124 -6.09 -20.49 15.97
N LEU A 125 -6.58 -19.26 16.04
CA LEU A 125 -7.46 -18.77 17.12
C LEU A 125 -8.90 -19.29 17.03
N PHE A 126 -9.22 -20.09 16.00
CA PHE A 126 -10.54 -20.68 15.79
C PHE A 126 -11.04 -21.49 17.00
N SER A 127 -10.15 -22.11 17.79
CA SER A 127 -10.58 -22.93 18.93
C SER A 127 -10.96 -22.13 20.18
N TRP A 128 -10.54 -20.87 20.32
CA TRP A 128 -10.75 -20.08 21.54
C TRP A 128 -11.96 -19.14 21.45
N ILE A 129 -12.25 -18.59 20.26
CA ILE A 129 -13.35 -17.63 20.10
C ILE A 129 -14.70 -18.33 19.95
N ASP A 130 -14.75 -19.48 19.27
CA ASP A 130 -15.99 -20.28 19.15
C ASP A 130 -16.38 -20.93 20.50
N ALA A 131 -15.41 -21.15 21.39
CA ALA A 131 -15.66 -21.57 22.77
C ALA A 131 -16.19 -20.43 23.66
N ALA A 132 -15.97 -19.17 23.29
CA ALA A 132 -16.34 -17.97 24.07
C ALA A 132 -17.57 -17.23 23.52
N GLY A 133 -17.95 -17.48 22.26
CA GLY A 133 -19.04 -16.80 21.56
C GLY A 133 -20.06 -17.78 21.00
N GLY A 134 -20.78 -18.45 21.90
CA GLY A 134 -22.03 -19.11 21.54
C GLY A 134 -23.03 -18.08 20.99
N GLU A 135 -23.71 -18.47 19.92
CA GLU A 135 -24.88 -17.84 19.29
C GLU A 135 -24.61 -16.83 18.15
N GLY A 136 -24.49 -17.40 16.95
CA GLY A 136 -25.40 -17.05 15.85
C GLY A 136 -25.05 -15.85 14.97
N PHE A 137 -24.42 -16.09 13.82
CA PHE A 137 -24.77 -15.37 12.59
C PHE A 137 -24.36 -16.14 11.33
N GLY A 138 -25.36 -16.48 10.50
CA GLY A 138 -25.23 -16.63 9.05
C GLY A 138 -24.46 -17.83 8.50
N GLN A 139 -25.19 -18.85 8.07
CA GLN A 139 -24.67 -19.92 7.22
C GLN A 139 -24.02 -19.35 5.95
N ARG A 140 -22.84 -19.89 5.60
CA ARG A 140 -22.17 -19.67 4.31
C ARG A 140 -23.07 -20.14 3.15
N PRO A 141 -23.16 -19.42 2.02
CA PRO A 141 -23.50 -20.07 0.77
C PRO A 141 -22.31 -20.94 0.33
N THR A 142 -22.50 -22.25 0.41
CA THR A 142 -21.63 -23.27 -0.17
C THR A 142 -21.67 -23.14 -1.69
N GLY A 143 -20.65 -22.53 -2.29
CA GLY A 143 -20.67 -22.38 -3.75
C GLY A 143 -19.51 -21.62 -4.39
N VAL A 144 -18.26 -21.88 -4.03
CA VAL A 144 -17.14 -21.59 -4.94
C VAL A 144 -16.26 -22.83 -5.04
N ARG A 145 -16.43 -23.52 -6.17
CA ARG A 145 -15.58 -24.62 -6.60
C ARG A 145 -14.13 -24.15 -6.64
N SER A 146 -13.26 -25.00 -6.12
CA SER A 146 -11.82 -25.00 -6.38
C SER A 146 -11.57 -25.09 -7.90
N GLY A 147 -11.49 -23.93 -8.55
CA GLY A 147 -11.02 -23.81 -9.93
C GLY A 147 -9.51 -23.79 -9.95
N ARG A 148 -8.90 -24.97 -10.11
CA ARG A 148 -7.53 -25.07 -10.62
C ARG A 148 -7.48 -24.30 -11.95
N SER A 149 -6.69 -23.23 -12.02
CA SER A 149 -6.31 -22.62 -13.29
C SER A 149 -4.91 -23.13 -13.65
N PRO A 150 -4.78 -23.91 -14.74
CA PRO A 150 -3.51 -24.29 -15.32
C PRO A 150 -2.99 -23.17 -16.23
N TRP A 151 -1.67 -23.17 -16.50
CA TRP A 151 -0.93 -22.28 -17.43
C TRP A 151 -0.65 -20.88 -16.83
N ILE A 152 0.59 -20.37 -16.73
CA ILE A 152 1.77 -20.45 -17.59
C ILE A 152 3.06 -20.49 -16.73
N ARG A 153 3.94 -21.47 -16.98
CA ARG A 153 5.37 -21.38 -16.62
C ARG A 153 6.05 -20.50 -17.66
N LEU A 154 6.53 -19.33 -17.25
CA LEU A 154 7.60 -18.64 -17.97
C LEU A 154 8.84 -18.61 -17.09
N ARG A 155 9.76 -19.51 -17.44
CA ARG A 155 11.14 -19.51 -17.01
C ARG A 155 11.82 -18.40 -17.81
N LEU A 156 12.27 -17.34 -17.17
CA LEU A 156 13.34 -16.50 -17.73
C LEU A 156 14.45 -16.41 -16.69
N ALA A 157 15.57 -17.00 -17.09
CA ALA A 157 16.85 -16.93 -16.43
C ALA A 157 17.43 -15.51 -16.55
N GLY A 158 18.32 -15.16 -15.64
CA GLY A 158 19.26 -14.04 -15.82
C GLY A 158 19.14 -12.94 -14.78
N PHE A 159 19.61 -13.22 -13.58
CA PHE A 159 20.03 -12.20 -12.61
C PHE A 159 21.28 -11.48 -13.15
N PRO A 160 21.37 -10.15 -13.04
CA PRO A 160 22.59 -9.55 -12.49
C PRO A 160 22.25 -8.72 -11.25
N ARG A 161 23.01 -8.99 -10.17
CA ARG A 161 23.10 -8.13 -8.98
C ARG A 161 24.04 -6.98 -9.32
N GLY A 162 23.58 -5.74 -9.10
CA GLY A 162 24.44 -4.56 -9.08
C GLY A 162 23.64 -3.33 -8.63
N PRO A 163 24.16 -2.49 -7.71
CA PRO A 163 23.49 -1.27 -7.32
C PRO A 163 23.60 -0.24 -8.46
N ALA A 164 22.46 0.32 -8.87
CA ALA A 164 22.43 1.52 -9.70
C ALA A 164 22.88 2.71 -8.86
N VAL A 165 24.12 3.15 -9.06
CA VAL A 165 24.63 4.43 -8.58
C VAL A 165 24.08 5.51 -9.51
N CYS A 166 23.32 6.46 -8.97
CA CYS A 166 22.92 7.67 -9.70
C CYS A 166 24.16 8.53 -9.97
N PRO A 167 24.55 8.83 -11.22
CA PRO A 167 25.63 9.76 -11.51
C PRO A 167 25.05 11.16 -11.70
N GLY A 168 25.43 12.11 -10.85
CA GLY A 168 25.11 13.53 -11.09
C GLY A 168 24.89 14.38 -9.86
N PHE A 169 25.82 14.38 -8.90
CA PHE A 169 25.86 15.42 -7.86
C PHE A 169 27.26 16.03 -7.83
N GLN A 170 27.49 17.05 -8.66
CA GLN A 170 28.56 18.02 -8.46
C GLN A 170 27.96 19.20 -7.69
N GLY A 171 27.95 19.07 -6.37
CA GLY A 171 27.56 20.10 -5.43
C GLY A 171 28.78 20.58 -4.67
N THR A 172 29.14 21.84 -4.87
CA THR A 172 30.17 22.60 -4.18
C THR A 172 30.04 22.53 -2.65
N GLY A 173 31.16 22.20 -2.03
CA GLY A 173 31.57 22.40 -0.62
C GLY A 173 30.57 22.90 0.40
N VAL A 174 30.23 22.03 1.35
CA VAL A 174 30.16 22.35 2.78
C VAL A 174 30.78 21.18 3.55
N GLN A 175 32.01 21.37 4.04
CA GLN A 175 32.68 20.44 4.96
C GLN A 175 32.07 20.63 6.36
N LEU A 176 31.34 19.64 6.86
CA LEU A 176 31.01 19.54 8.29
C LEU A 176 31.85 18.41 8.90
N SER A 177 32.91 18.84 9.57
CA SER A 177 33.81 18.04 10.39
C SER A 177 33.05 17.41 11.56
N CYS A 178 32.91 16.09 11.57
CA CYS A 178 32.48 15.32 12.73
C CYS A 178 33.70 14.99 13.59
N GLN A 179 33.97 15.80 14.62
CA GLN A 179 34.86 15.38 15.70
C GLN A 179 34.04 14.57 16.70
N ARG A 180 34.47 13.31 16.91
CA ARG A 180 34.01 12.46 18.01
C ARG A 180 34.74 12.85 19.28
N THR A 181 33.99 13.16 20.32
CA THR A 181 34.30 12.85 21.73
C THR A 181 32.99 12.66 22.46
#